data_AF-A0A2V8JEM6-F1
#
_entry.id   AF-A0A2V8JEM6-F1
#
_cell.length_a   1.000
_cell.length_b   1.000
_cell.length_c   1.000
_cell.angle_alpha   90.00
_cell.angle_beta   90.00
_cell.angle_gamma   90.00
#
_symmetry.space_group_name_H-M   'P 1'
#
loop_
_entity.id
_entity.type
_entity.pdbx_description
1 polymer ?
#
loop_
_entity_poly.entity_id
_entity_poly.type
_entity_poly.pdbx_seq_one_letter_code
_entity_poly.pdbx_strand_id
1 'polypeptide(L)' 'MTKIKVGDRVCIRGLVQSDCLGLIGKVLEVRQSALFGPGVLRCKVDFNGKTRRLLSLHLAPVAQRNKAMPAA' A
#
# COMPACT_ATOMS: atom_id res chain seq x y z
N MET A 1 -0.32 -12.60 -6.09
CA MET A 1 -0.02 -11.31 -5.43
C MET A 1 -1.29 -10.49 -5.37
N THR A 2 -1.72 -10.05 -4.20
CA THR A 2 -2.94 -9.26 -4.03
C THR A 2 -2.79 -7.90 -4.72
N LYS A 3 -3.73 -7.56 -5.60
CA LYS A 3 -3.67 -6.36 -6.43
C LYS A 3 -4.06 -5.14 -5.59
N ILE A 4 -3.12 -4.24 -5.31
CA ILE A 4 -3.36 -2.99 -4.57
C ILE A 4 -4.31 -2.09 -5.38
N LYS A 5 -5.35 -1.56 -4.72
CA LYS A 5 -6.36 -0.67 -5.30
C LYS A 5 -6.44 0.65 -4.53
N VAL A 6 -7.04 1.65 -5.18
CA VAL A 6 -7.38 2.92 -4.51
C VAL A 6 -8.38 2.63 -3.38
N GLY A 7 -8.15 3.22 -2.21
CA GLY A 7 -8.95 3.00 -1.00
C GLY A 7 -8.37 1.95 -0.06
N ASP A 8 -7.50 1.06 -0.54
CA ASP A 8 -6.88 0.02 0.29
C ASP A 8 -6.03 0.63 1.41
N ARG A 9 -5.99 -0.06 2.54
CA ARG A 9 -5.00 0.18 3.59
C ARG A 9 -3.75 -0.63 3.31
N VAL A 10 -2.62 0.05 3.28
CA VAL A 10 -1.31 -0.56 3.01
C VAL A 10 -0.33 -0.17 4.09
N CYS A 11 0.58 -1.08 4.44
CA CYS A 11 1.71 -0.79 5.30
C CYS A 11 3.00 -0.74 4.50
N ILE A 12 3.95 0.09 4.93
CA ILE A 12 5.29 0.11 4.35
C ILE A 12 6.08 -1.08 4.90
N ARG A 13 6.50 -1.99 4.02
CA ARG A 13 7.22 -3.21 4.39
C ARG A 13 8.71 -3.24 4.01
N GLY A 14 9.16 -2.31 3.16
CA GLY A 14 10.46 -2.46 2.53
C GLY A 14 11.06 -1.16 2.04
N LEU A 15 11.37 -0.24 2.93
CA LEU A 15 12.33 0.83 2.66
C LEU A 15 13.32 0.80 3.82
N VAL A 16 14.43 0.08 3.62
CA VAL A 16 15.45 -0.19 4.65
C VAL A 16 16.08 1.10 5.23
N GLN A 17 15.93 2.22 4.53
CA GLN A 17 16.44 3.55 4.95
C GLN A 17 15.34 4.58 5.24
N SER A 18 14.07 4.17 5.42
CA SER A 18 13.00 5.12 5.71
C SER A 18 12.41 4.87 7.09
N ASP A 19 12.37 5.92 7.91
CA ASP A 19 11.71 6.01 9.22
C ASP A 19 10.19 5.71 9.17
N CYS A 20 9.68 5.42 7.98
CA CYS A 20 8.28 5.16 7.70
C CYS A 20 7.94 3.65 7.70
N LEU A 21 8.92 2.77 7.98
CA LEU A 21 8.68 1.33 8.06
C LEU A 21 7.56 1.01 9.07
N GLY A 22 6.63 0.15 8.68
CA GLY A 22 5.48 -0.22 9.51
C GLY A 22 4.34 0.81 9.53
N LEU A 23 4.52 2.02 8.98
CA LEU A 23 3.42 2.99 8.88
C LEU A 23 2.31 2.45 7.97
N ILE A 24 1.07 2.63 8.42
CA ILE A 24 -0.14 2.27 7.69
C ILE A 24 -0.71 3.54 7.05
N GLY A 25 -1.02 3.45 5.77
CA GLY A 25 -1.61 4.54 5.01
C GLY A 25 -2.75 4.06 4.12
N LYS A 26 -3.48 5.02 3.56
CA LYS A 26 -4.57 4.78 2.61
C LYS A 26 -4.11 5.09 1.19
N VAL A 27 -4.33 4.18 0.27
CA VAL A 27 -4.01 4.39 -1.15
C VAL A 27 -4.97 5.42 -1.74
N LEU A 28 -4.42 6.51 -2.26
CA LEU A 28 -5.16 7.56 -2.96
C LEU A 28 -5.16 7.36 -4.48
N GLU A 29 -4.07 6.81 -5.03
CA GLU A 29 -3.90 6.66 -6.47
C GLU A 29 -3.00 5.46 -6.78
N VAL A 30 -3.30 4.77 -7.88
CA VAL A 30 -2.49 3.67 -8.40
C VAL A 30 -2.27 3.89 -9.89
N ARG A 31 -1.01 3.94 -10.32
CA ARG A 31 -0.63 4.01 -11.75
C ARG A 31 0.39 2.95 -12.08
N GLN A 32 0.38 2.48 -13.31
CA GLN A 32 1.45 1.62 -13.81
C GLN A 32 2.75 2.43 -13.91
N SER A 33 3.87 1.84 -13.51
CA SER A 33 5.15 2.48 -13.70
C SER A 33 5.62 2.32 -15.14
N ALA A 34 6.05 3.41 -15.77
CA ALA A 34 6.72 3.36 -17.07
C ALA A 34 8.21 2.98 -16.97
N LEU A 35 8.80 3.06 -15.76
CA LEU A 35 10.24 2.86 -15.55
C LEU A 35 10.59 1.50 -14.92
N PHE A 36 9.60 0.79 -14.38
CA PHE A 36 9.81 -0.52 -13.76
C PHE A 36 8.99 -1.56 -14.52
N GLY A 37 9.49 -2.80 -14.56
CA GLY A 37 8.92 -3.88 -15.36
C GLY A 37 7.42 -4.14 -15.12
N PRO A 38 6.78 -4.90 -16.03
CA PRO A 38 5.36 -5.19 -15.96
C PRO A 38 4.97 -5.76 -14.58
N GLY A 39 3.96 -5.15 -13.96
CA GLY A 39 3.48 -5.53 -12.62
C GLY A 39 3.91 -4.58 -11.49
N VAL A 40 4.86 -3.68 -11.72
CA VAL A 40 5.23 -2.65 -10.72
C VAL A 40 4.34 -1.42 -10.86
N LEU A 41 3.54 -1.18 -9.83
CA LEU A 41 2.66 -0.02 -9.72
C LEU A 41 3.32 1.07 -8.86
N ARG A 42 3.07 2.33 -9.24
CA ARG A 42 3.30 3.54 -8.43
C ARG A 42 2.03 3.83 -7.66
N CYS A 43 2.13 3.88 -6.34
CA CYS A 43 1.03 4.15 -5.43
C CYS A 43 1.26 5.51 -4.76
N LYS A 44 0.25 6.38 -4.79
CA LYS A 44 0.18 7.56 -3.92
C LYS A 44 -0.57 7.14 -2.66
N VAL A 45 0.06 7.26 -1.51
CA VAL A 45 -0.48 6.80 -0.23
C VAL A 45 -0.48 7.95 0.75
N ASP A 46 -1.61 8.16 1.42
CA ASP A 46 -1.71 9.09 2.55
C ASP A 46 -1.38 8.39 3.86
N PHE A 47 -0.39 8.90 4.56
CA PHE A 47 -0.03 8.49 5.91
C PHE A 47 -0.46 9.58 6.88
N ASN A 48 -1.73 9.55 7.28
CA ASN A 48 -2.31 10.47 8.26
C ASN A 48 -2.09 11.95 7.90
N GLY A 49 -2.43 12.34 6.66
CA GLY A 49 -2.25 13.70 6.13
C GLY A 49 -0.91 13.95 5.46
N LYS A 50 0.07 13.03 5.56
CA LYS A 50 1.32 13.10 4.81
C LYS A 50 1.26 12.16 3.62
N THR A 51 1.11 12.74 2.43
CA THR A 51 1.09 11.96 1.19
C THR A 51 2.50 11.60 0.72
N ARG A 52 2.71 10.34 0.35
CA ARG A 52 3.96 9.83 -0.25
C ARG A 52 3.70 9.02 -1.51
N ARG A 53 4.66 9.03 -2.43
CA ARG A 53 4.65 8.19 -3.64
C ARG A 53 5.61 7.03 -3.44
N LEU A 54 5.12 5.81 -3.54
CA LEU A 54 5.85 4.59 -3.27
C LEU A 54 5.59 3.56 -4.38
N LEU A 55 6.51 2.61 -4.55
CA LEU A 55 6.26 1.47 -5.41
C LEU A 55 5.50 0.39 -4.65
N SER A 56 4.59 -0.29 -5.34
CA SER A 56 3.80 -1.42 -4.82
C SER A 56 4.64 -2.52 -4.16
N LEU A 57 5.89 -2.72 -4.59
CA LEU A 57 6.81 -3.70 -3.98
C LEU A 57 7.21 -3.36 -2.53
N HIS A 58 7.21 -2.08 -2.17
CA HIS A 58 7.49 -1.59 -0.81
C HIS A 58 6.24 -1.57 0.08
N LEU A 59 5.08 -1.92 -0.47
CA LEU A 59 3.80 -1.91 0.22
C LEU A 59 3.32 -3.34 0.44
N ALA A 60 2.77 -3.60 1.63
CA ALA A 60 1.96 -4.79 1.88
C ALA A 60 0.50 -4.36 2.11
N PRO A 61 -0.48 -5.09 1.54
CA PRO A 61 -1.87 -4.88 1.89
C PRO A 61 -2.06 -5.24 3.37
N VAL A 62 -2.67 -4.34 4.13
CA VAL A 62 -3.16 -4.66 5.47
C VAL A 62 -4.52 -5.30 5.25
N ALA A 63 -4.67 -6.56 5.66
CA ALA A 63 -5.98 -7.18 5.66
C ALA A 63 -6.92 -6.26 6.45
N GLN A 64 -7.92 -5.68 5.76
CA GLN A 64 -9.08 -5.19 6.49
C GLN A 64 -9.62 -6.42 7.20
N ARG A 65 -9.51 -6.41 8.53
CA ARG A 65 -10.18 -7.40 9.37
C ARG A 65 -11.66 -7.20 9.08
N ASN A 66 -12.15 -7.92 8.07
CA ASN A 66 -13.55 -7.94 7.75
C ASN A 66 -14.19 -8.49 9.01
N LYS A 67 -14.96 -7.63 9.67
CA LYS A 67 -15.89 -8.00 10.74
C LYS A 67 -17.03 -8.76 10.04
N ALA A 68 -16.71 -9.93 9.48
CA ALA A 68 -17.60 -10.79 8.72
C ALA A 68 -17.14 -12.24 8.93
N MET A 69 -17.26 -12.69 10.17
CA MET A 69 -17.56 -14.07 10.52
C MET A 69 -18.26 -14.00 11.88
N PRO A 70 -19.58 -14.24 11.97
CA PRO A 70 -20.13 -14.74 13.21
C PRO A 70 -19.52 -16.14 13.38
N ALA A 71 -18.89 -16.38 14.54
CA ALA A 71 -18.61 -17.74 14.95
C ALA A 71 -19.97 -18.46 15.11
N ALA A 72 -20.05 -19.66 14.53
CA ALA A 72 -21.19 -20.56 14.60
C ALA A 72 -21.43 -21.05 16.04
#